data_AF-A0AAD9PP14-F1
#
_entry.id   AF-A0AAD9PP14-F1
#
_cell.length_a   1.000
_cell.length_b   1.000
_cell.length_c   1.000
_cell.angle_alpha   90.00
_cell.angle_beta   90.00
_cell.angle_gamma   90.00
#
_symmetry.space_group_name_H-M   'P 1'
#
loop_
_entity.id
_entity.type
_entity.pdbx_description
1 polymer ?
#
loop_
_entity_poly.entity_id
_entity_poly.type
_entity_poly.pdbx_seq_one_letter_code
_entity_poly.pdbx_strand_id
1 'polypeptide(L)'
;MRIQRLHRQQPFNSFIPKRGIEELWKGSYLDPNTAFSEKEELSKSGYAWPSFLLRRKSFEDLRALYFTCLKEKNLLLGERWAALQQGMKAPKHGRLKKIKLTIKRILTVITRREIHQQCLRAKEILRAQQEKEKLETHMFKLKEYKYDLQHKIKRIGWENTLGRIEAEIEELQQKLAPLRRGILQLHTLHLVTLQFTSPDWRYQGRYSDLPGRITWNRQYIPALVRNRKRPFSFSN
;
A
#
# COMPACT_ATOMS: atom_id res chain seq x y z
N MET A 1 -58.43 2.25 56.18
CA MET A 1 -57.76 1.70 54.98
C MET A 1 -56.26 1.95 55.08
N ARG A 2 -55.42 0.92 55.10
CA ARG A 2 -53.96 1.03 55.29
C ARG A 2 -53.27 0.45 54.06
N ILE A 3 -52.79 1.31 53.17
CA ILE A 3 -52.12 0.90 51.93
C ILE A 3 -50.65 0.56 52.28
N GLN A 4 -50.31 -0.73 52.29
CA GLN A 4 -48.92 -1.17 52.39
C GLN A 4 -48.25 -0.98 51.02
N ARG A 5 -47.22 -0.12 50.94
CA ARG A 5 -46.35 -0.04 49.77
C ARG A 5 -45.39 -1.22 49.80
N LEU A 6 -45.61 -2.20 48.94
CA LEU A 6 -44.63 -3.25 48.64
C LEU A 6 -43.48 -2.62 47.85
N HIS A 7 -42.35 -2.36 48.52
CA HIS A 7 -41.12 -2.01 47.84
C HIS A 7 -40.60 -3.26 47.12
N ARG A 8 -40.79 -3.30 45.80
CA ARG A 8 -40.12 -4.26 44.93
C ARG A 8 -38.63 -3.95 44.93
N GLN A 9 -37.85 -4.66 45.75
CA GLN A 9 -36.39 -4.60 45.63
C GLN A 9 -36.01 -5.26 44.31
N GLN A 10 -35.56 -4.44 43.35
CA GLN A 10 -34.90 -4.95 42.17
C GLN A 10 -33.55 -5.54 42.61
N PRO A 11 -33.15 -6.74 42.17
CA PRO A 11 -31.81 -7.23 42.45
C PRO A 11 -30.82 -6.25 41.84
N PHE A 12 -29.96 -5.66 42.67
CA PHE A 12 -28.77 -4.96 42.20
C PHE A 12 -27.93 -5.98 41.44
N ASN A 13 -28.07 -5.99 40.12
CA ASN A 13 -27.20 -6.75 39.24
C ASN A 13 -25.83 -6.09 39.34
N SER A 14 -24.96 -6.63 40.20
CA SER A 14 -23.57 -6.23 40.33
C SER A 14 -22.82 -6.67 39.08
N PHE A 15 -23.04 -5.98 37.97
CA PHE A 15 -22.12 -5.99 36.85
C PHE A 15 -20.82 -5.33 37.33
N ILE A 16 -19.95 -6.11 37.95
CA ILE A 16 -18.56 -5.73 38.16
C ILE A 16 -18.01 -5.52 36.75
N PRO A 17 -17.59 -4.30 36.37
CA PRO A 17 -16.96 -4.10 35.07
C PRO A 17 -15.76 -5.03 35.01
N LYS A 18 -15.77 -5.99 34.07
CA LYS A 18 -14.61 -6.86 33.83
C LYS A 18 -13.44 -5.94 33.49
N ARG A 19 -12.53 -5.74 34.44
CA ARG A 19 -11.43 -4.78 34.32
C ARG A 19 -10.52 -5.26 33.19
N GLY A 20 -10.36 -4.44 32.14
CA GLY A 20 -9.57 -4.81 30.95
C GLY A 20 -8.09 -5.10 31.26
N ILE A 21 -7.55 -4.53 32.34
CA ILE A 21 -6.17 -4.76 32.75
C ILE A 21 -5.98 -6.17 33.32
N GLU A 22 -6.95 -6.70 34.09
CA GLU A 22 -6.84 -8.02 34.70
C GLU A 22 -6.86 -9.14 33.64
N GLU A 23 -7.47 -8.89 32.48
CA GLU A 23 -7.43 -9.82 31.34
C GLU A 23 -6.02 -10.05 30.77
N LEU A 24 -5.09 -9.10 30.99
CA LEU A 24 -3.71 -9.26 30.53
C LEU A 24 -2.95 -10.36 31.28
N TRP A 25 -3.43 -10.77 32.46
CA TRP A 25 -2.72 -11.61 33.42
C TRP A 25 -3.46 -12.94 33.64
N LYS A 26 -4.64 -13.13 33.03
CA LYS A 26 -5.42 -14.37 33.19
C LYS A 26 -4.64 -15.59 32.72
N GLY A 27 -4.49 -16.59 33.59
CA GLY A 27 -3.73 -17.81 33.31
C GLY A 27 -2.20 -17.61 33.22
N SER A 28 -1.70 -16.44 33.62
CA SER A 28 -0.27 -16.13 33.80
C SER A 28 0.23 -16.65 35.15
N TYR A 29 1.55 -16.72 35.33
CA TYR A 29 2.15 -16.97 36.65
C TYR A 29 1.73 -15.95 37.70
N LEU A 30 1.36 -14.73 37.28
CA LEU A 30 0.94 -13.63 38.14
C LEU A 30 -0.54 -13.68 38.52
N ASP A 31 -1.33 -14.60 37.97
CA ASP A 31 -2.75 -14.72 38.30
C ASP A 31 -2.94 -15.35 39.69
N PRO A 32 -3.54 -14.67 40.69
CA PRO A 32 -3.78 -15.25 42.00
C PRO A 32 -4.86 -16.34 41.98
N ASN A 33 -5.77 -16.33 41.01
CA ASN A 33 -6.93 -17.23 40.97
C ASN A 33 -6.65 -18.56 40.29
N THR A 34 -5.55 -18.67 39.55
CA THR A 34 -5.19 -19.88 38.80
C THR A 34 -4.25 -20.76 39.62
N ALA A 35 -4.52 -22.06 39.69
CA ALA A 35 -3.66 -23.01 40.39
C ALA A 35 -2.28 -23.14 39.73
N PHE A 36 -1.24 -23.49 40.50
CA PHE A 36 0.13 -23.62 39.98
C PHE A 36 0.26 -24.71 38.90
N SER A 37 -0.44 -25.84 39.06
CA SER A 37 -0.43 -26.94 38.08
C SER A 37 -0.97 -26.49 36.72
N GLU A 38 -2.11 -25.79 36.71
CA GLU A 38 -2.71 -25.23 35.49
C GLU A 38 -1.78 -24.21 34.82
N LYS A 39 -1.11 -23.35 35.60
CA LYS A 39 -0.11 -22.40 35.07
C LYS A 39 1.04 -23.11 34.36
N GLU A 40 1.50 -24.23 34.90
CA GLU A 40 2.60 -24.98 34.31
C GLU A 40 2.20 -25.63 32.96
N GLU A 41 0.97 -26.14 32.88
CA GLU A 41 0.38 -26.68 31.66
C GLU A 41 0.18 -25.61 30.59
N LEU A 42 -0.45 -24.48 30.93
CA LEU A 42 -0.64 -23.33 30.03
C LEU A 42 0.68 -22.74 29.52
N SER A 43 1.75 -22.96 30.28
CA SER A 43 3.08 -22.49 29.94
C SER A 43 3.79 -23.46 28.96
N LYS A 44 3.28 -24.67 28.71
CA LYS A 44 3.78 -25.55 27.63
C LYS A 44 3.46 -24.91 26.28
N SER A 45 4.50 -24.57 25.51
CA SER A 45 4.35 -23.85 24.24
C SER A 45 4.68 -24.73 23.04
N GLY A 46 3.79 -24.71 22.04
CA GLY A 46 4.02 -25.34 20.74
C GLY A 46 5.08 -24.65 19.88
N TYR A 47 5.10 -24.95 18.58
CA TYR A 47 6.03 -24.33 17.62
C TYR A 47 5.59 -22.94 17.19
N ALA A 48 6.56 -22.13 16.73
CA ALA A 48 6.28 -20.85 16.09
C ALA A 48 5.65 -21.07 14.70
N TRP A 49 4.57 -20.35 14.40
CA TRP A 49 3.93 -20.31 13.07
C TRP A 49 4.94 -20.21 11.92
N PRO A 50 4.98 -21.20 11.01
CA PRO A 50 5.87 -21.17 9.86
C PRO A 50 5.33 -20.27 8.75
N SER A 51 6.23 -19.61 8.02
CA SER A 51 5.84 -18.62 7.00
C SER A 51 4.99 -19.21 5.88
N PHE A 52 5.16 -20.51 5.54
CA PHE A 52 4.37 -21.14 4.48
C PHE A 52 2.88 -21.27 4.85
N LEU A 53 2.54 -21.55 6.12
CA LEU A 53 1.15 -21.58 6.60
C LEU A 53 0.55 -20.17 6.61
N LEU A 54 1.32 -19.18 7.06
CA LEU A 54 0.88 -17.78 7.11
C LEU A 54 0.55 -17.22 5.72
N ARG A 55 1.28 -17.65 4.68
CA ARG A 55 1.00 -17.27 3.28
C ARG A 55 -0.35 -17.76 2.76
N ARG A 56 -0.96 -18.79 3.35
CA ARG A 56 -2.27 -19.31 2.96
C ARG A 56 -3.44 -18.63 3.66
N LYS A 57 -3.18 -17.78 4.66
CA LYS A 57 -4.22 -17.14 5.48
C LYS A 57 -4.71 -15.81 4.90
N SER A 58 -5.96 -15.48 5.19
CA SER A 58 -6.57 -14.20 4.82
C SER A 58 -5.88 -13.04 5.56
N PHE A 59 -6.08 -11.80 5.11
CA PHE A 59 -5.57 -10.63 5.83
C PHE A 59 -6.21 -10.49 7.21
N GLU A 60 -7.51 -10.77 7.31
CA GLU A 60 -8.25 -10.69 8.57
C GLU A 60 -7.74 -11.70 9.61
N ASP A 61 -7.50 -12.94 9.19
CA ASP A 61 -6.93 -13.98 10.04
C ASP A 61 -5.53 -13.60 10.53
N LEU A 62 -4.70 -13.03 9.65
CA LEU A 62 -3.36 -12.57 10.02
C LEU A 62 -3.40 -11.41 10.99
N ARG A 63 -4.38 -10.50 10.85
CA ARG A 63 -4.62 -9.39 11.76
C ARG A 63 -5.05 -9.89 13.13
N ALA A 64 -6.04 -10.77 13.19
CA ALA A 64 -6.48 -11.40 14.44
C ALA A 64 -5.34 -12.16 15.12
N LEU A 65 -4.59 -12.96 14.37
CA LEU A 65 -3.43 -13.69 14.87
C LEU A 65 -2.34 -12.76 15.42
N TYR A 66 -2.08 -11.64 14.74
CA TYR A 66 -1.12 -10.63 15.18
C TYR A 66 -1.52 -10.04 16.54
N PHE A 67 -2.79 -9.67 16.73
CA PHE A 67 -3.27 -9.16 18.01
C PHE A 67 -3.23 -10.21 19.11
N THR A 68 -3.55 -11.46 18.82
CA THR A 68 -3.37 -12.57 19.79
C THR A 68 -1.90 -12.71 20.19
N CYS A 69 -0.97 -12.70 19.23
CA CYS A 69 0.46 -12.71 19.50
C CYS A 69 0.93 -11.48 20.30
N LEU A 70 0.30 -10.31 20.09
CA LEU A 70 0.65 -9.08 20.78
C LEU A 70 0.19 -9.10 22.24
N LYS A 71 -1.05 -9.55 22.52
CA LYS A 71 -1.56 -9.76 23.88
C LYS A 71 -0.66 -10.72 24.66
N GLU A 72 -0.35 -11.83 24.02
CA GLU A 72 0.53 -12.86 24.56
C GLU A 72 1.96 -12.33 24.82
N LYS A 73 2.53 -11.56 23.88
CA LYS A 73 3.83 -10.89 24.08
C LYS A 73 3.80 -9.95 25.29
N ASN A 74 2.72 -9.20 25.48
CA ASN A 74 2.58 -8.26 26.60
C ASN A 74 2.50 -9.00 27.93
N LEU A 75 1.74 -10.09 28.00
CA LEU A 75 1.66 -10.98 29.17
C LEU A 75 3.06 -11.46 29.59
N LEU A 76 3.83 -12.04 28.65
CA LEU A 76 5.17 -12.56 28.94
C LEU A 76 6.19 -11.48 29.33
N LEU A 77 6.03 -10.26 28.81
CA LEU A 77 6.86 -9.14 29.21
C LEU A 77 6.52 -8.70 30.64
N GLY A 78 5.25 -8.72 31.02
CA GLY A 78 4.80 -8.49 32.40
C GLY A 78 5.40 -9.50 33.37
N GLU A 79 5.29 -10.80 33.07
CA GLU A 79 5.90 -11.87 33.87
C GLU A 79 7.41 -11.70 34.02
N ARG A 80 8.10 -11.38 32.93
CA ARG A 80 9.54 -11.14 32.95
C ARG A 80 9.91 -9.96 33.85
N TRP A 81 9.12 -8.89 33.79
CA TRP A 81 9.38 -7.68 34.57
C TRP A 81 9.10 -7.90 36.06
N ALA A 82 8.02 -8.61 36.39
CA ALA A 82 7.72 -9.02 37.76
C ALA A 82 8.80 -9.94 38.34
N ALA A 83 9.29 -10.92 37.57
CA ALA A 83 10.40 -11.77 37.99
C ALA A 83 11.67 -10.96 38.24
N LEU A 84 11.98 -9.99 37.37
CA LEU A 84 13.12 -9.09 37.55
C LEU A 84 13.02 -8.26 38.84
N GLN A 85 11.85 -7.70 39.13
CA GLN A 85 11.58 -6.95 40.37
C GLN A 85 11.77 -7.81 41.62
N GLN A 86 11.42 -9.10 41.53
CA GLN A 86 11.58 -10.07 42.61
C GLN A 86 12.98 -10.71 42.67
N GLY A 87 13.92 -10.28 41.80
CA GLY A 87 15.26 -10.88 41.73
C GLY A 87 15.27 -12.33 41.21
N MET A 88 14.17 -12.80 40.62
CA MET A 88 14.00 -14.16 40.12
C MET A 88 14.24 -14.25 38.61
N LYS A 89 14.61 -15.45 38.15
CA LYS A 89 14.72 -15.73 36.71
C LYS A 89 13.32 -15.81 36.08
N ALA A 90 13.16 -15.22 34.91
CA ALA A 90 11.89 -15.22 34.19
C ALA A 90 11.43 -16.66 33.84
N PRO A 91 10.13 -16.98 34.04
CA PRO A 91 9.61 -18.29 33.69
C PRO A 91 9.65 -18.53 32.17
N LYS A 92 10.16 -19.71 31.77
CA LYS A 92 10.23 -20.27 30.41
C LYS A 92 10.79 -19.34 29.30
N HIS A 93 12.11 -19.37 29.15
CA HIS A 93 12.95 -18.61 28.21
C HIS A 93 12.66 -18.78 26.69
N GLY A 94 11.82 -19.74 26.27
CA GLY A 94 11.55 -20.04 24.85
C GLY A 94 10.31 -19.35 24.24
N ARG A 95 9.25 -19.13 25.03
CA ARG A 95 7.93 -18.72 24.51
C ARG A 95 7.97 -17.35 23.83
N LEU A 96 8.59 -16.37 24.50
CA LEU A 96 8.74 -15.01 23.97
C LEU A 96 9.51 -14.97 22.64
N LYS A 97 10.54 -15.80 22.48
CA LYS A 97 11.30 -15.90 21.21
C LYS A 97 10.42 -16.41 20.08
N LYS A 98 9.60 -17.44 20.35
CA LYS A 98 8.66 -18.02 19.38
C LYS A 98 7.63 -16.97 18.92
N ILE A 99 7.02 -16.23 19.83
CA ILE A 99 6.03 -15.18 19.50
C ILE A 99 6.64 -14.02 18.71
N LYS A 100 7.85 -13.58 19.08
CA LYS A 100 8.56 -12.56 18.30
C LYS A 100 8.83 -13.05 16.86
N LEU A 101 9.18 -14.32 16.72
CA LEU A 101 9.41 -14.94 15.42
C LEU A 101 8.12 -15.01 14.58
N THR A 102 6.98 -15.37 15.17
CA THR A 102 5.69 -15.40 14.46
C THR A 102 5.28 -14.01 14.01
N ILE A 103 5.40 -13.01 14.89
CA ILE A 103 5.13 -11.60 14.56
C ILE A 103 6.00 -11.15 13.38
N LYS A 104 7.32 -11.40 13.42
CA LYS A 104 8.23 -11.05 12.32
C LYS A 104 7.79 -11.71 11.01
N ARG A 105 7.39 -12.99 11.04
CA ARG A 105 6.93 -13.72 9.86
C ARG A 105 5.61 -13.18 9.31
N ILE A 106 4.64 -12.83 10.17
CA ILE A 106 3.38 -12.20 9.75
C ILE A 106 3.67 -10.88 9.01
N LEU A 107 4.48 -10.00 9.60
CA LEU A 107 4.86 -8.73 8.99
C LEU A 107 5.57 -8.95 7.64
N THR A 108 6.51 -9.90 7.59
CA THR A 108 7.21 -10.25 6.35
C THR A 108 6.26 -10.72 5.24
N VAL A 109 5.26 -11.55 5.58
CA VAL A 109 4.26 -12.04 4.62
C VAL A 109 3.40 -10.90 4.09
N ILE A 110 2.93 -10.01 4.96
CA ILE A 110 2.12 -8.85 4.58
C ILE A 110 2.92 -7.93 3.65
N THR A 111 4.15 -7.58 4.04
CA THR A 111 5.03 -6.75 3.20
C THR A 111 5.27 -7.39 1.83
N ARG A 112 5.57 -8.69 1.77
CA ARG A 112 5.80 -9.37 0.48
C ARG A 112 4.56 -9.39 -0.41
N ARG A 113 3.36 -9.52 0.17
CA ARG A 113 2.10 -9.43 -0.58
C ARG A 113 1.90 -8.03 -1.17
N GLU A 114 2.17 -7.00 -0.37
CA GLU A 114 2.05 -5.62 -0.81
C GLU A 114 3.04 -5.27 -1.93
N ILE A 115 4.32 -5.64 -1.75
CA ILE A 115 5.36 -5.48 -2.79
C ILE A 115 4.91 -6.17 -4.09
N HIS A 116 4.38 -7.39 -4.00
CA HIS A 116 3.91 -8.12 -5.18
C HIS A 116 2.78 -7.37 -5.90
N GLN A 117 1.79 -6.86 -5.17
CA GLN A 117 0.69 -6.07 -5.75
C GLN A 117 1.19 -4.78 -6.41
N GLN A 118 2.14 -4.10 -5.78
CA GLN A 118 2.78 -2.91 -6.35
C GLN A 118 3.54 -3.23 -7.63
N CYS A 119 4.27 -4.35 -7.69
CA CYS A 119 4.95 -4.80 -8.91
C CYS A 119 3.97 -5.11 -10.04
N LEU A 120 2.81 -5.72 -9.75
CA LEU A 120 1.78 -5.98 -10.77
C LEU A 120 1.23 -4.67 -11.33
N ARG A 121 0.85 -3.74 -10.46
CA ARG A 121 0.38 -2.40 -10.86
C ARG A 121 1.43 -1.65 -11.67
N ALA A 122 2.69 -1.67 -11.25
CA ALA A 122 3.78 -1.03 -12.00
C ALA A 122 3.94 -1.60 -13.41
N LYS A 123 3.76 -2.92 -13.59
CA LYS A 123 3.78 -3.56 -14.92
C LYS A 123 2.61 -3.11 -15.79
N GLU A 124 1.42 -2.95 -15.22
CA GLU A 124 0.23 -2.45 -15.95
C GLU A 124 0.45 -1.01 -16.42
N ILE A 125 0.99 -0.15 -15.55
CA ILE A 125 1.32 1.24 -15.87
C ILE A 125 2.35 1.31 -17.01
N LEU A 126 3.41 0.49 -16.94
CA LEU A 126 4.44 0.44 -17.97
C LEU A 126 3.84 0.05 -19.34
N ARG A 127 2.95 -0.95 -19.38
CA ARG A 127 2.28 -1.36 -20.63
C ARG A 127 1.44 -0.23 -21.21
N ALA A 128 0.65 0.44 -20.36
CA ALA A 128 -0.16 1.59 -20.78
C ALA A 128 0.70 2.74 -21.31
N GLN A 129 1.88 2.99 -20.73
CA GLN A 129 2.85 3.98 -21.22
C GLN A 129 3.39 3.61 -22.61
N GLN A 130 3.80 2.36 -22.81
CA GLN A 130 4.30 1.89 -24.11
C GLN A 130 3.23 1.98 -25.20
N GLU A 131 1.98 1.66 -24.86
CA GLU A 131 0.85 1.84 -25.78
C GLU A 131 0.65 3.30 -26.14
N LYS A 132 0.69 4.20 -25.15
CA LYS A 132 0.60 5.64 -25.38
C LYS A 132 1.70 6.14 -26.32
N GLU A 133 2.96 5.77 -26.10
CA GLU A 133 4.09 6.16 -26.95
C GLU A 133 3.90 5.68 -28.41
N LYS A 134 3.40 4.46 -28.62
CA LYS A 134 3.07 3.95 -29.97
C LYS A 134 1.99 4.79 -30.64
N LEU A 135 0.94 5.16 -29.91
CA LEU A 135 -0.13 6.01 -30.45
C LEU A 135 0.37 7.42 -30.76
N GLU A 136 1.24 7.99 -29.91
CA GLU A 136 1.83 9.32 -30.12
C GLU A 136 2.76 9.35 -31.33
N THR A 137 3.61 8.35 -31.51
CA THR A 137 4.49 8.23 -32.70
C THR A 137 3.67 8.07 -33.97
N HIS A 138 2.63 7.23 -33.96
CA HIS A 138 1.71 7.09 -35.09
C HIS A 138 0.99 8.40 -35.39
N MET A 139 0.50 9.09 -34.36
CA MET A 139 -0.13 10.40 -34.48
C MET A 139 0.81 11.44 -35.10
N PHE A 140 2.08 11.46 -34.68
CA PHE A 140 3.09 12.39 -35.19
C PHE A 140 3.33 12.17 -36.69
N LYS A 141 3.51 10.92 -37.12
CA LYS A 141 3.66 10.55 -38.55
C LYS A 141 2.46 11.00 -39.40
N LEU A 142 1.23 10.77 -38.91
CA LEU A 142 0.03 11.22 -39.62
C LEU A 142 -0.05 12.75 -39.72
N LYS A 143 0.40 13.48 -38.70
CA LYS A 143 0.46 14.95 -38.74
C LYS A 143 1.48 15.44 -39.75
N GLU A 144 2.69 14.87 -39.76
CA GLU A 144 3.71 15.19 -40.76
C GLU A 144 3.18 14.98 -42.18
N TYR A 145 2.60 13.82 -42.44
CA TYR A 145 1.99 13.51 -43.74
C TYR A 145 0.89 14.51 -44.13
N LYS A 146 0.03 14.90 -43.17
CA LYS A 146 -0.97 15.96 -43.39
C LYS A 146 -0.31 17.30 -43.75
N TYR A 147 0.74 17.71 -43.06
CA TYR A 147 1.45 18.95 -43.35
C TYR A 147 2.12 18.93 -44.72
N ASP A 148 2.71 17.79 -45.13
CA ASP A 148 3.30 17.61 -46.45
C ASP A 148 2.26 17.75 -47.57
N LEU A 149 1.08 17.15 -47.40
CA LEU A 149 -0.04 17.29 -48.33
C LEU A 149 -0.51 18.76 -48.44
N GLN A 150 -0.67 19.45 -47.30
CA GLN A 150 -1.00 20.87 -47.29
C GLN A 150 0.06 21.72 -47.99
N HIS A 151 1.34 21.40 -47.80
CA HIS A 151 2.43 22.08 -48.48
C HIS A 151 2.41 21.83 -49.99
N LYS A 152 2.09 20.60 -50.43
CA LYS A 152 1.93 20.28 -51.86
C LYS A 152 0.77 21.04 -52.49
N ILE A 153 -0.38 21.12 -51.80
CA ILE A 153 -1.54 21.94 -52.23
C ILE A 153 -1.12 23.39 -52.45
N LYS A 154 -0.44 24.00 -51.46
CA LYS A 154 0.02 25.40 -51.55
C LYS A 154 0.99 25.64 -52.72
N ARG A 155 1.73 24.61 -53.15
CA ARG A 155 2.77 24.73 -54.19
C ARG A 155 2.24 24.55 -55.62
N ILE A 156 1.25 23.69 -55.82
CA ILE A 156 0.85 23.23 -57.16
C ILE A 156 -0.22 24.12 -57.81
N GLY A 157 -1.04 24.84 -57.04
CA GLY A 157 -2.14 25.65 -57.59
C GLY A 157 -3.27 24.78 -58.17
N TRP A 158 -4.53 25.24 -58.02
CA TRP A 158 -5.75 24.52 -58.41
C TRP A 158 -5.70 24.05 -59.86
N GLU A 159 -6.12 22.83 -60.20
CA GLU A 159 -7.50 22.70 -60.70
C GLU A 159 -8.13 21.29 -60.67
N ASN A 160 -7.43 20.18 -60.40
CA ASN A 160 -8.07 18.84 -60.42
C ASN A 160 -7.63 17.86 -59.31
N THR A 161 -6.61 18.21 -58.53
CA THR A 161 -6.04 17.34 -57.48
C THR A 161 -6.51 17.68 -56.07
N LEU A 162 -7.18 18.83 -55.89
CA LEU A 162 -7.57 19.33 -54.57
C LEU A 162 -8.59 18.43 -53.87
N GLY A 163 -9.63 17.99 -54.57
CA GLY A 163 -10.67 17.13 -53.98
C GLY A 163 -10.14 15.78 -53.49
N ARG A 164 -9.15 15.20 -54.18
CA ARG A 164 -8.46 13.99 -53.72
C ARG A 164 -7.64 14.24 -52.46
N ILE A 165 -6.89 15.33 -52.42
CA ILE A 165 -6.03 15.65 -51.27
C ILE A 165 -6.87 16.12 -50.05
N GLU A 166 -7.98 16.80 -50.28
CA GLU A 166 -8.94 17.17 -49.22
C GLU A 166 -9.61 15.94 -48.60
N ALA A 167 -10.05 14.99 -49.43
CA ALA A 167 -10.57 13.70 -48.96
C ALA A 167 -9.52 12.91 -48.16
N GLU A 168 -8.26 12.90 -48.61
CA GLU A 168 -7.15 12.30 -47.86
C GLU A 168 -6.92 13.00 -46.51
N ILE A 169 -7.02 14.34 -46.45
CA ILE A 169 -6.90 15.11 -45.20
C ILE A 169 -8.03 14.77 -44.23
N GLU A 170 -9.25 14.58 -44.73
CA GLU A 170 -10.43 14.22 -43.92
C GLU A 170 -10.31 12.79 -43.38
N GLU A 171 -9.85 11.84 -44.20
CA GLU A 171 -9.56 10.46 -43.77
C GLU A 171 -8.49 10.43 -42.67
N LEU A 172 -7.43 11.25 -42.78
CA LEU A 172 -6.40 11.37 -41.75
C LEU A 172 -6.97 11.95 -40.44
N GLN A 173 -7.91 12.89 -40.51
CA GLN A 173 -8.57 13.44 -39.32
C GLN A 173 -9.44 12.40 -38.63
N GLN A 174 -10.16 11.58 -39.39
CA GLN A 174 -10.93 10.46 -38.87
C GLN A 174 -10.02 9.42 -38.18
N LYS A 175 -8.82 9.16 -38.71
CA LYS A 175 -7.79 8.31 -38.08
C LYS A 175 -7.17 8.92 -36.82
N LEU A 176 -7.04 10.25 -36.75
CA LEU A 176 -6.49 10.99 -35.61
C LEU A 176 -7.44 11.09 -34.41
N ALA A 177 -8.74 11.21 -34.64
CA ALA A 177 -9.77 11.38 -33.61
C ALA A 177 -9.83 10.23 -32.56
N PRO A 178 -9.81 8.94 -32.91
CA PRO A 178 -9.80 7.84 -31.95
C PRO A 178 -8.47 7.76 -31.17
N LEU A 179 -7.33 8.07 -31.80
CA LEU A 179 -6.02 8.09 -31.14
C LEU A 179 -5.96 9.13 -30.03
N ARG A 180 -6.51 10.34 -30.27
CA ARG A 180 -6.61 11.40 -29.24
C ARG A 180 -7.49 10.97 -28.07
N ARG A 181 -8.63 10.31 -28.35
CA ARG A 181 -9.51 9.76 -27.31
C ARG A 181 -8.81 8.67 -26.48
N GLY A 182 -8.09 7.76 -27.13
CA GLY A 182 -7.29 6.73 -26.44
C GLY A 182 -6.23 7.32 -25.51
N ILE A 183 -5.49 8.34 -25.97
CA ILE A 183 -4.48 9.01 -25.13
C ILE A 183 -5.12 9.73 -23.93
N LEU A 184 -6.27 10.38 -24.11
CA LEU A 184 -7.00 11.03 -23.02
C LEU A 184 -7.52 10.03 -21.97
N GLN A 185 -7.99 8.85 -22.40
CA GLN A 185 -8.38 7.76 -21.51
C GLN A 185 -7.16 7.20 -20.74
N LEU A 186 -5.99 7.13 -21.38
CA LEU A 186 -4.75 6.75 -20.70
C LEU A 186 -4.21 7.84 -19.75
N HIS A 187 -4.57 9.11 -19.98
CA HIS A 187 -4.21 10.25 -19.11
C HIS A 187 -5.01 10.29 -17.80
N THR A 188 -6.29 9.91 -17.80
CA THR A 188 -7.07 9.81 -16.55
C THR A 188 -6.56 8.70 -15.64
N LEU A 189 -6.03 7.62 -16.22
CA LEU A 189 -5.29 6.60 -15.47
C LEU A 189 -4.04 7.18 -14.80
N HIS A 190 -3.36 8.16 -15.40
CA HIS A 190 -2.17 8.80 -14.80
C HIS A 190 -2.49 9.56 -13.50
N LEU A 191 -3.61 10.30 -13.43
CA LEU A 191 -4.05 10.99 -12.22
C LEU A 191 -4.40 10.01 -11.09
N VAL A 192 -4.97 8.85 -11.44
CA VAL A 192 -5.20 7.75 -10.51
C VAL A 192 -3.87 7.13 -10.07
N THR A 193 -2.89 6.98 -10.96
CA THR A 193 -1.54 6.50 -10.59
C THR A 193 -0.78 7.49 -9.70
N LEU A 194 -1.01 8.80 -9.84
CA LEU A 194 -0.36 9.83 -9.01
C LEU A 194 -0.75 9.72 -7.53
N GLN A 195 -2.00 9.34 -7.24
CA GLN A 195 -2.47 9.05 -5.89
C GLN A 195 -1.76 7.82 -5.28
N PHE A 196 -1.30 6.87 -6.11
CA PHE A 196 -0.53 5.70 -5.68
C PHE A 196 0.99 5.90 -5.67
N THR A 197 1.51 6.92 -6.39
CA THR A 197 2.93 7.32 -6.30
C THR A 197 3.22 8.25 -5.13
N SER A 198 2.21 8.89 -4.53
CA SER A 198 2.37 9.57 -3.25
C SER A 198 2.71 8.50 -2.20
N PRO A 199 3.94 8.49 -1.66
CA PRO A 199 4.30 7.52 -0.65
C PRO A 199 3.44 7.77 0.58
N ASP A 200 2.63 6.78 0.96
CA ASP A 200 1.93 6.82 2.23
C ASP A 200 3.00 6.91 3.33
N TRP A 201 3.03 8.03 4.06
CA TRP A 201 4.13 8.44 4.94
C TRP A 201 4.50 7.37 5.98
N ARG A 202 3.56 6.46 6.25
CA ARG A 202 3.71 5.28 7.12
C ARG A 202 4.76 4.27 6.65
N TYR A 203 5.03 4.16 5.35
CA TYR A 203 5.95 3.17 4.77
C TYR A 203 7.31 3.75 4.35
N GLN A 204 7.46 5.07 4.44
CA GLN A 204 8.61 5.83 3.92
C GLN A 204 9.95 5.50 4.61
N GLY A 205 9.93 4.91 5.81
CA GLY A 205 11.14 4.63 6.59
C GLY A 205 11.60 3.16 6.67
N ARG A 206 10.81 2.18 6.18
CA ARG A 206 11.11 0.74 6.41
C ARG A 206 11.59 -0.06 5.20
N TYR A 207 11.33 0.41 3.97
CA TYR A 207 11.59 -0.37 2.74
C TYR A 207 12.13 0.47 1.58
N SER A 208 12.70 1.65 1.85
CA SER A 208 13.43 2.39 0.83
C SER A 208 14.86 1.84 0.73
N ASP A 209 15.13 1.02 -0.28
CA ASP A 209 16.49 0.59 -0.64
C ASP A 209 17.34 1.75 -1.22
N LEU A 210 16.77 2.96 -1.29
CA LEU A 210 17.44 4.19 -1.71
C LEU A 210 17.92 4.98 -0.48
N PRO A 211 19.19 5.41 -0.41
CA PRO A 211 19.69 6.19 0.71
C PRO A 211 19.13 7.62 0.63
N GLY A 212 18.33 8.01 1.63
CA GLY A 212 17.90 9.39 1.86
C GLY A 212 16.39 9.67 1.67
N ARG A 213 15.98 10.87 2.09
CA ARG A 213 14.58 11.34 2.03
C ARG A 213 14.17 11.55 0.56
N ILE A 214 13.20 10.78 0.07
CA ILE A 214 12.74 10.86 -1.32
C ILE A 214 11.99 12.19 -1.54
N THR A 215 12.67 13.17 -2.12
CA THR A 215 12.05 14.43 -2.57
C THR A 215 11.62 14.27 -4.03
N TRP A 216 10.36 13.93 -4.27
CA TRP A 216 9.78 13.77 -5.62
C TRP A 216 9.74 15.09 -6.44
N ASN A 217 10.10 16.22 -5.84
CA ASN A 217 10.20 17.51 -6.51
C ASN A 217 11.58 17.71 -7.14
N ARG A 218 11.77 17.10 -8.31
CA ARG A 218 12.68 17.43 -9.43
C ARG A 218 13.16 16.12 -10.04
N GLN A 219 12.43 15.66 -11.04
CA GLN A 219 13.00 14.75 -12.02
C GLN A 219 14.27 15.42 -12.57
N TYR A 220 15.43 14.86 -12.25
CA TYR A 220 16.71 15.27 -12.83
C TYR A 220 16.71 14.79 -14.28
N ILE A 221 16.24 15.65 -15.20
CA ILE A 221 16.28 15.40 -16.64
C ILE A 221 17.46 16.18 -17.21
N PRO A 222 18.60 15.53 -17.55
CA PRO A 222 19.79 16.20 -18.09
C PRO A 222 19.52 17.03 -19.35
N ALA A 223 18.50 16.65 -20.13
CA ALA A 223 18.10 17.34 -21.36
C ALA A 223 17.62 18.79 -21.14
N LEU A 224 17.06 19.12 -19.96
CA LEU A 224 16.55 20.47 -19.66
C LEU A 224 17.65 21.45 -19.20
N VAL A 225 18.83 20.96 -18.80
CA VAL A 225 19.95 21.80 -18.37
C VAL A 225 20.72 22.37 -19.56
N ARG A 226 20.85 21.61 -20.66
CA ARG A 226 21.57 22.06 -21.87
C ARG A 226 20.93 23.27 -22.54
N ASN A 227 19.60 23.41 -22.46
CA ASN A 227 18.89 24.55 -23.06
C ASN A 227 18.88 25.82 -22.21
N ARG A 228 19.23 25.76 -20.92
CA ARG A 228 19.25 26.94 -20.04
C ARG A 228 20.51 27.79 -20.15
N LYS A 229 21.57 27.30 -20.80
CA LYS A 229 22.89 27.96 -20.88
C LYS A 229 23.17 28.69 -22.19
N ARG A 230 22.22 28.78 -23.12
CA ARG A 230 22.39 29.62 -24.31
C ARG A 230 21.73 30.98 -24.03
N PRO A 231 22.50 32.04 -23.71
CA PRO A 231 21.93 33.38 -23.74
C PRO A 231 21.48 33.66 -25.19
N PHE A 232 20.24 34.12 -25.36
CA PHE A 232 19.77 34.65 -26.63
C PHE A 232 20.61 35.89 -26.97
N SER A 233 21.56 35.77 -27.91
CA SER A 233 22.24 36.92 -28.48
C SER A 233 21.37 37.51 -29.59
N PHE A 234 20.82 38.70 -29.38
CA PHE A 234 20.31 39.52 -30.47
C PHE A 234 21.49 40.24 -31.09
N SER A 235 21.81 39.90 -32.34
CA SER A 235 22.75 40.63 -33.18
C SER A 235 22.05 41.84 -33.80
N ASN A 236 22.48 43.03 -33.43
CA ASN A 236 22.39 44.27 -34.21
C ASN A 236 23.78 44.89 -34.25
#